data_AF-K1TJI3-F1
#
_entry.id   AF-K1TJI3-F1
#
_cell.length_a   1.000
_cell.length_b   1.000
_cell.length_c   1.000
_cell.angle_alpha   90.00
_cell.angle_beta   90.00
_cell.angle_gamma   90.00
#
_symmetry.space_group_name_H-M   'P 1'
#
loop_
_entity.id
_entity.type
_entity.pdbx_description
1 polymer ?
#
loop_
_entity_poly.entity_id
_entity_poly.type
_entity_poly.pdbx_seq_one_letter_code
_entity_poly.pdbx_strand_id
1 'polypeptide(L)'
;MKTTDYPKIGIRPIIDGRRGGIRESLEEMTMGMARRVAQLYTDNLHYADGTPVECVIADTTIGGVKEAAMAAEKFAAMNVGAVLSVTPCWCYGSETIDMDPLMPKAI
;
A
#
# COMPACT_ATOMS: atom_id res chain seq x y z
N MET A 1 2.70 -30.76 4.53
CA MET A 1 3.79 -29.79 4.29
C MET A 1 3.36 -28.46 4.88
N LYS A 2 4.17 -27.83 5.72
CA LYS A 2 3.93 -26.44 6.14
C LYS A 2 4.23 -25.56 4.93
N THR A 3 3.22 -24.94 4.33
CA THR A 3 3.44 -23.81 3.43
C THR A 3 4.01 -22.68 4.29
N THR A 4 5.23 -22.23 3.96
CA THR A 4 5.84 -21.09 4.65
C THR A 4 5.02 -19.85 4.27
N ASP A 5 4.41 -19.19 5.25
CA ASP A 5 3.72 -17.91 5.05
C ASP A 5 4.76 -16.79 5.10
N TYR A 6 5.26 -16.39 3.93
CA TYR A 6 6.23 -15.32 3.79
C TYR A 6 5.57 -13.94 4.01
N PRO A 7 6.30 -12.97 4.58
CA PRO A 7 5.79 -11.61 4.75
C PRO A 7 5.53 -10.96 3.38
N LYS A 8 4.40 -10.28 3.26
CA LYS A 8 4.00 -9.56 2.04
C LYS A 8 4.40 -8.09 2.11
N ILE A 9 4.43 -7.41 0.97
CA ILE A 9 4.62 -5.96 0.90
C ILE A 9 3.27 -5.26 0.77
N GLY A 10 2.94 -4.38 1.72
CA GLY A 10 1.74 -3.56 1.68
C GLY A 10 1.95 -2.31 0.84
N ILE A 11 1.03 -2.03 -0.10
CA ILE A 11 1.11 -0.84 -0.96
C ILE A 11 -0.07 0.08 -0.67
N ARG A 12 0.25 1.32 -0.28
CA ARG A 12 -0.68 2.34 0.21
C ARG A 12 -0.83 3.46 -0.84
N PRO A 13 -1.83 3.41 -1.73
CA PRO A 13 -2.12 4.49 -2.67
C PRO A 13 -2.70 5.71 -1.92
N ILE A 14 -1.90 6.73 -1.65
CA ILE A 14 -2.33 7.93 -0.91
C ILE A 14 -2.86 8.97 -1.89
N ILE A 15 -3.94 9.67 -1.54
CA ILE A 15 -4.60 10.64 -2.43
C ILE A 15 -5.01 11.92 -1.68
N ASP A 16 -5.22 13.02 -2.41
CA ASP A 16 -5.91 14.19 -1.89
C ASP A 16 -7.36 13.82 -1.51
N GLY A 17 -7.77 14.07 -0.27
CA GLY A 17 -9.12 13.73 0.21
C GLY A 17 -10.23 14.67 -0.26
N ARG A 18 -9.92 15.81 -0.91
CA ARG A 18 -10.92 16.78 -1.36
C ARG A 18 -11.78 16.21 -2.48
N ARG A 19 -13.09 16.20 -2.25
CA ARG A 19 -14.09 15.79 -3.23
C ARG A 19 -14.55 16.97 -4.09
N GLY A 20 -15.38 16.68 -5.09
CA GLY A 20 -15.91 17.71 -6.00
C GLY A 20 -15.06 17.87 -7.26
N GLY A 21 -14.41 16.79 -7.71
CA GLY A 21 -13.65 16.72 -8.95
C GLY A 21 -12.14 16.58 -8.74
N ILE A 22 -11.62 16.91 -7.56
CA ILE A 22 -10.18 16.81 -7.27
C ILE A 22 -9.81 15.34 -7.10
N ARG A 23 -10.27 14.69 -6.03
CA ARG A 23 -9.99 13.27 -5.76
C ARG A 23 -10.41 12.39 -6.92
N GLU A 24 -11.62 12.59 -7.44
CA GLU A 24 -12.20 11.77 -8.51
C GLU A 24 -11.32 11.77 -9.78
N SER A 25 -10.63 12.89 -10.07
CA SER A 25 -9.71 12.98 -11.22
C SER A 25 -8.38 12.24 -11.04
N LEU A 26 -8.03 11.88 -9.80
CA LEU A 26 -6.74 11.30 -9.42
C LEU A 26 -6.83 9.81 -9.06
N GLU A 27 -8.03 9.28 -8.78
CA GLU A 27 -8.24 7.88 -8.32
C GLU A 27 -7.55 6.84 -9.20
N GLU A 28 -7.75 6.92 -10.52
CA GLU A 28 -7.20 5.94 -11.46
C GLU A 28 -5.67 6.01 -11.52
N MET A 29 -5.11 7.23 -11.56
CA MET A 29 -3.66 7.43 -11.61
C MET A 29 -2.99 6.93 -10.33
N THR A 30 -3.54 7.27 -9.17
CA THR A 30 -3.02 6.88 -7.85
C THR A 30 -3.07 5.36 -7.67
N MET A 31 -4.21 4.73 -7.97
CA MET A 31 -4.32 3.27 -7.91
C MET A 31 -3.43 2.59 -8.96
N GLY A 32 -3.28 3.20 -10.14
CA GLY A 32 -2.36 2.76 -11.18
C GLY A 32 -0.90 2.75 -10.73
N MET A 33 -0.46 3.74 -9.94
CA MET A 33 0.88 3.73 -9.34
C MET A 33 1.07 2.53 -8.41
N ALA A 34 0.10 2.26 -7.54
CA ALA A 34 0.18 1.11 -6.63
C ALA A 34 0.27 -0.22 -7.39
N ARG A 35 -0.53 -0.40 -8.45
CA ARG A 35 -0.49 -1.61 -9.29
C ARG A 35 0.83 -1.76 -10.03
N ARG A 36 1.39 -0.69 -10.58
CA ARG A 36 2.70 -0.73 -11.26
C ARG A 36 3.83 -1.12 -10.32
N VAL A 37 3.82 -0.64 -9.09
CA VAL A 37 4.84 -1.04 -8.11
C VAL A 37 4.63 -2.49 -7.65
N ALA A 38 3.39 -2.93 -7.44
CA ALA A 38 3.11 -4.33 -7.15
C ALA A 38 3.68 -5.25 -8.23
N GLN A 39 3.43 -4.93 -9.50
CA GLN A 39 3.97 -5.66 -10.65
C GLN A 39 5.49 -5.64 -10.66
N LEU A 40 6.11 -4.47 -10.49
CA LEU A 40 7.57 -4.33 -10.43
C LEU A 40 8.18 -5.23 -9.35
N TYR A 41 7.60 -5.26 -8.15
CA TYR A 41 8.10 -6.08 -7.06
C TYR A 41 7.90 -7.56 -7.31
N THR A 42 6.73 -7.99 -7.76
CA THR A 42 6.48 -9.39 -8.10
C THR A 42 7.37 -9.88 -9.25
N ASP A 43 7.69 -9.02 -10.24
CA ASP A 43 8.53 -9.42 -11.38
C ASP A 43 10.03 -9.51 -11.05
N ASN A 44 10.51 -8.79 -10.03
CA ASN A 44 11.94 -8.61 -9.79
C ASN A 44 12.42 -9.12 -8.42
N LEU A 45 11.53 -9.26 -7.44
CA LEU A 45 11.87 -9.70 -6.09
C LEU A 45 11.35 -11.10 -5.83
N HIS A 46 12.19 -11.92 -5.20
CA HIS A 46 11.86 -13.29 -4.85
C HIS A 46 12.13 -13.52 -3.36
N TYR A 47 11.32 -14.37 -2.73
CA TYR A 47 11.62 -14.92 -1.42
C TYR A 47 12.83 -15.86 -1.49
N ALA A 48 13.34 -16.26 -0.33
CA ALA A 48 14.53 -17.10 -0.24
C ALA A 48 14.35 -18.50 -0.89
N ASP A 49 13.11 -18.94 -1.09
CA ASP A 49 12.79 -20.18 -1.81
C ASP A 49 12.68 -20.00 -3.34
N GLY A 50 12.87 -18.78 -3.83
CA GLY A 50 12.79 -18.43 -5.25
C GLY A 50 11.37 -18.12 -5.74
N THR A 51 10.34 -18.15 -4.89
CA THR A 51 8.99 -17.72 -5.29
C THR A 51 8.89 -16.19 -5.36
N PRO A 52 8.11 -15.61 -6.29
CA PRO A 52 7.92 -14.16 -6.37
C PRO A 52 7.36 -13.56 -5.09
N VAL A 53 7.78 -12.34 -4.75
CA VAL A 53 7.21 -11.62 -3.60
C VAL A 53 5.75 -11.27 -3.85
N GLU A 54 4.92 -11.47 -2.82
CA GLU A 54 3.51 -11.08 -2.84
C GLU A 54 3.30 -9.65 -2.34
N CYS A 55 2.42 -8.92 -3.01
CA CYS A 55 2.02 -7.57 -2.62
C CYS A 55 0.53 -7.52 -2.23
N VAL A 56 0.19 -6.67 -1.26
CA VAL A 56 -1.18 -6.39 -0.83
C VAL A 56 -1.45 -4.91 -1.00
N ILE A 57 -2.36 -4.56 -1.91
CA ILE A 57 -2.77 -3.16 -2.13
C ILE A 57 -3.95 -2.83 -1.20
N ALA A 58 -4.00 -1.63 -0.64
CA ALA A 58 -5.19 -1.15 0.09
C ALA A 58 -6.45 -1.19 -0.81
N ASP A 59 -7.63 -1.47 -0.24
CA ASP A 59 -8.86 -1.64 -1.02
C ASP A 59 -9.32 -0.34 -1.70
N THR A 60 -8.98 0.80 -1.11
CA THR A 60 -9.26 2.14 -1.64
C THR A 60 -7.99 2.98 -1.65
N THR A 61 -8.02 4.09 -2.36
CA THR A 61 -7.08 5.18 -2.09
C THR A 61 -7.28 5.72 -0.68
N ILE A 62 -6.20 6.25 -0.09
CA ILE A 62 -6.14 6.71 1.30
C ILE A 62 -6.06 8.24 1.28
N GLY A 63 -7.18 8.89 1.50
CA GLY A 63 -7.31 10.35 1.60
C GLY A 63 -7.40 10.87 3.03
N GLY A 64 -7.42 9.99 4.04
CA GLY A 64 -7.42 10.38 5.44
C GLY A 64 -7.42 9.19 6.41
N VAL A 65 -7.58 9.50 7.70
CA VAL A 65 -7.35 8.55 8.81
C VAL A 65 -8.23 7.30 8.77
N LYS A 66 -9.49 7.41 8.30
CA LYS A 66 -10.41 6.27 8.21
C LYS A 66 -9.88 5.22 7.23
N GLU A 67 -9.45 5.65 6.05
CA GLU A 67 -8.95 4.76 5.01
C GLU A 67 -7.56 4.23 5.37
N ALA A 68 -6.75 5.02 6.07
CA ALA A 68 -5.47 4.58 6.61
C ALA A 68 -5.65 3.44 7.62
N ALA A 69 -6.64 3.55 8.52
CA ALA A 69 -6.97 2.51 9.49
C ALA A 69 -7.48 1.21 8.81
N MET A 70 -8.33 1.34 7.79
CA MET A 70 -8.80 0.18 7.01
C MET A 70 -7.65 -0.54 6.29
N ALA A 71 -6.69 0.21 5.71
CA ALA A 71 -5.51 -0.37 5.11
C ALA A 71 -4.64 -1.10 6.13
N ALA A 72 -4.43 -0.51 7.32
CA ALA A 72 -3.66 -1.13 8.40
C ALA A 72 -4.31 -2.44 8.89
N GLU A 73 -5.64 -2.46 9.06
CA GLU A 73 -6.39 -3.66 9.44
C GLU A 73 -6.23 -4.79 8.42
N LYS A 74 -6.40 -4.46 7.12
CA LYS A 74 -6.17 -5.42 6.03
C LYS A 74 -4.73 -5.95 6.05
N PHE A 75 -3.75 -5.08 6.22
CA PHE A 75 -2.34 -5.46 6.17
C PHE A 75 -1.93 -6.35 7.33
N ALA A 76 -2.44 -6.07 8.54
CA ALA A 76 -2.25 -6.92 9.70
C ALA A 76 -2.83 -8.33 9.46
N ALA A 77 -4.02 -8.43 8.86
CA ALA A 77 -4.65 -9.71 8.55
C ALA A 77 -3.93 -10.51 7.44
N MET A 78 -3.14 -9.84 6.60
CA MET A 78 -2.52 -10.44 5.41
C MET A 78 -1.02 -10.76 5.59
N ASN A 79 -0.50 -10.66 6.81
CA ASN A 79 0.92 -10.87 7.13
C ASN A 79 1.85 -9.94 6.33
N VAL A 80 1.49 -8.64 6.27
CA VAL A 80 2.35 -7.62 5.68
C VAL A 80 3.51 -7.30 6.62
N GLY A 81 4.75 -7.33 6.10
CA GLY A 81 5.97 -7.08 6.87
C GLY A 81 6.74 -5.80 6.50
N ALA A 82 6.30 -5.09 5.46
CA ALA A 82 6.81 -3.77 5.09
C ALA A 82 5.75 -3.00 4.28
N VAL A 83 5.77 -1.67 4.33
CA VAL A 83 4.82 -0.84 3.57
C VAL A 83 5.50 0.18 2.67
N LEU A 84 4.93 0.38 1.48
CA LEU A 84 5.27 1.47 0.57
C LEU A 84 4.03 2.34 0.36
N SER A 85 4.14 3.63 0.66
CA SER A 85 3.14 4.61 0.26
C SER A 85 3.50 5.18 -1.11
N VAL A 86 2.52 5.38 -1.99
CA VAL A 86 2.73 5.99 -3.31
C VAL A 86 1.67 7.05 -3.56
N THR A 87 2.05 8.18 -4.14
CA THR A 87 1.11 9.24 -4.52
C THR A 87 1.64 10.09 -5.67
N PRO A 88 0.76 10.52 -6.61
CA PRO A 88 1.09 11.52 -7.62
C PRO A 88 0.72 12.95 -7.18
N CYS A 89 0.23 13.16 -5.96
CA CYS A 89 -0.43 14.41 -5.56
C CYS A 89 -0.16 14.81 -4.11
N TRP A 90 -0.62 16.00 -3.73
CA TRP A 90 -0.63 16.46 -2.33
C TRP A 90 -1.55 15.59 -1.47
N CYS A 91 -1.14 15.32 -0.23
CA CYS A 91 -1.90 14.51 0.72
C CYS A 91 -1.78 15.06 2.15
N TYR A 92 -2.69 14.68 3.03
CA TYR A 92 -2.69 15.10 4.44
C TYR A 92 -1.74 14.25 5.28
N GLY A 93 -0.45 14.63 5.29
CA GLY A 93 0.67 13.90 5.90
C GLY A 93 0.35 13.01 7.10
N SER A 94 0.14 13.58 8.29
CA SER A 94 -0.10 12.81 9.53
C SER A 94 -1.42 12.01 9.52
N GLU A 95 -2.39 12.38 8.70
CA GLU A 95 -3.66 11.65 8.59
C GLU A 95 -3.53 10.40 7.71
N THR A 96 -2.48 10.33 6.89
CA THR A 96 -2.31 9.32 5.85
C THR A 96 -1.04 8.49 5.99
N ILE A 97 -0.08 8.88 6.84
CA ILE A 97 1.13 8.09 7.09
C ILE A 97 0.80 6.78 7.82
N ASP A 98 1.59 5.74 7.55
CA ASP A 98 1.55 4.52 8.36
C ASP A 98 2.18 4.78 9.74
N MET A 99 1.42 4.47 10.79
CA MET A 99 1.77 4.82 12.17
C MET A 99 2.43 3.68 12.95
N ASP A 100 2.60 2.50 12.34
CA ASP A 100 3.26 1.38 13.01
C ASP A 100 4.76 1.71 13.23
N PRO A 101 5.25 1.76 14.49
CA PRO A 101 6.61 2.17 14.77
C PRO A 101 7.65 1.12 14.34
N LEU A 102 7.27 -0.15 14.18
CA LEU A 102 8.16 -1.26 13.85
C LEU A 102 8.18 -1.56 12.34
N MET A 103 7.11 -1.21 11.63
CA MET A 103 6.98 -1.48 10.20
C MET A 103 8.08 -0.77 9.39
N PRO A 104 8.94 -1.47 8.64
CA PRO A 104 9.76 -0.85 7.61
C PRO A 104 8.84 -0.12 6.62
N LYS A 105 9.06 1.17 6.43
CA LYS A 105 8.15 2.05 5.68
C LYS A 105 8.91 2.96 4.74
N ALA A 106 8.39 3.12 3.53
CA ALA A 106 8.86 4.06 2.51
C ALA A 106 7.69 4.87 1.93
N ILE A 107 8.00 6.01 1.31
CA ILE A 107 7.08 6.91 0.60
C ILE A 107 7.71 7.27 -0.74
#